data_AF-A0A959V5F9-F1
#
_entry.id   AF-A0A959V5F9-F1
#
_cell.length_a   1.000
_cell.length_b   1.000
_cell.length_c   1.000
_cell.angle_alpha   90.00
_cell.angle_beta   90.00
_cell.angle_gamma   90.00
#
_symmetry.space_group_name_H-M   'P 1'
#
loop_
_entity.id
_entity.type
_entity.pdbx_description
1 polymer ?
#
loop_
_entity_poly.entity_id
_entity_poly.type
_entity_poly.pdbx_seq_one_letter_code
_entity_poly.pdbx_strand_id
1 'polypeptide(L)'
;MAMNTNGFTPDYNPGGCLAGNNDDAWAYFTAITSQTQVQYEITGCQGFLCGLFVTAILHVFEGNCGAPVALGCNISGLGIGNDATVTIPTTPGQTYFVRVQRTFSNQDLSGELCITAISNAPANDLCSNATPVGDGTFPFTTIDATGSFATSCAFNDTNSVWFAYTATCSDEATFSVCDDADFDSVISVFDACGGNELACNDDYFGCTGFTSQVTIPVLAGQTYLVRLAGFQGAAGSGNLTISCAPPPPPAPNDDCANATAVAEGLHPFTTVNATGTLSTSCSLNDTNDVWFAYTASCSGLVEVSTCGNAFFDSTIGIYDACGGGELACNDDGPGCIFFESTVEFVAFAGSTYWVRIAGFQGDEGNGAVSITCTDVTWYSQASGNTSDPIWALAPSGT
;
A
#
# COMPACT_ATOMS: atom_id res chain seq x y z
N MET A 1 -3.89 39.91 -21.90
CA MET A 1 -4.43 41.27 -21.59
C MET A 1 -3.70 42.29 -22.46
N ALA A 2 -4.41 43.17 -23.16
CA ALA A 2 -3.78 44.23 -23.95
C ALA A 2 -3.08 45.28 -23.06
N MET A 3 -1.84 45.63 -23.40
CA MET A 3 -1.01 46.58 -22.64
C MET A 3 -0.17 47.43 -23.61
N ASN A 4 -0.19 48.76 -23.39
CA ASN A 4 0.54 49.72 -24.22
C ASN A 4 1.30 50.74 -23.36
N THR A 5 2.41 51.27 -23.89
CA THR A 5 3.25 52.27 -23.22
C THR A 5 2.95 53.72 -23.63
N ASN A 6 1.89 53.98 -24.40
CA ASN A 6 1.59 55.32 -24.93
C ASN A 6 1.09 56.27 -23.82
N GLY A 7 1.70 57.45 -23.71
CA GLY A 7 1.24 58.51 -22.82
C GLY A 7 1.64 58.33 -21.36
N PHE A 8 2.53 57.39 -21.06
CA PHE A 8 3.10 57.18 -19.73
C PHE A 8 4.44 57.92 -19.57
N THR A 9 4.73 58.39 -18.35
CA THR A 9 5.99 59.09 -18.04
C THR A 9 7.01 58.14 -17.41
N PRO A 10 8.29 58.21 -17.80
CA PRO A 10 9.34 57.35 -17.24
C PRO A 10 9.68 57.75 -15.80
N ASP A 11 9.07 57.09 -14.83
CA ASP A 11 9.23 57.42 -13.40
C ASP A 11 10.13 56.43 -12.64
N TYR A 12 10.61 55.36 -13.29
CA TYR A 12 11.44 54.33 -12.65
C TYR A 12 12.39 53.61 -13.62
N ASN A 13 13.65 53.41 -13.21
CA ASN A 13 14.62 52.55 -13.91
C ASN A 13 15.14 51.46 -12.95
N PRO A 14 14.76 50.19 -13.15
CA PRO A 14 15.21 49.07 -12.33
C PRO A 14 16.69 48.67 -12.55
N GLY A 15 17.32 49.13 -13.64
CA GLY A 15 18.54 48.52 -14.16
C GLY A 15 18.30 47.08 -14.67
N GLY A 16 19.34 46.44 -15.22
CA GLY A 16 19.20 45.11 -15.84
C GLY A 16 18.50 45.16 -17.22
N CYS A 17 18.72 44.14 -18.05
CA CYS A 17 18.10 44.00 -19.38
C CYS A 17 18.06 45.27 -20.25
N LEU A 18 19.11 46.10 -20.16
CA LEU A 18 19.23 47.38 -20.88
C LEU A 18 18.09 48.37 -20.59
N ALA A 19 17.44 48.26 -19.43
CA ALA A 19 16.42 49.19 -18.98
C ALA A 19 16.96 50.61 -18.80
N GLY A 20 16.11 51.59 -19.10
CA GLY A 20 16.43 53.01 -18.95
C GLY A 20 15.23 53.81 -18.42
N ASN A 21 15.38 55.13 -18.36
CA ASN A 21 14.27 56.06 -18.10
C ASN A 21 13.51 56.35 -19.40
N ASN A 22 12.78 55.36 -19.92
CA ASN A 22 11.90 55.50 -21.10
C ASN A 22 10.47 55.08 -20.76
N ASP A 23 9.50 55.52 -21.57
CA ASP A 23 8.07 55.25 -21.37
C ASP A 23 7.82 53.76 -21.09
N ASP A 24 7.13 53.50 -19.98
CA ASP A 24 6.84 52.17 -19.49
C ASP A 24 5.38 52.01 -19.06
N ALA A 25 4.90 50.79 -19.11
CA ALA A 25 3.58 50.42 -18.61
C ALA A 25 3.74 49.40 -17.49
N TRP A 26 2.81 49.46 -16.54
CA TRP A 26 2.77 48.58 -15.38
C TRP A 26 1.47 47.79 -15.31
N ALA A 27 1.58 46.53 -14.90
CA ALA A 27 0.48 45.66 -14.58
C ALA A 27 0.81 44.89 -13.29
N TYR A 28 -0.15 44.13 -12.75
CA TYR A 28 0.08 43.25 -11.61
C TYR A 28 -0.73 41.97 -11.77
N PHE A 29 -0.30 40.92 -11.06
CA PHE A 29 -1.05 39.68 -10.94
C PHE A 29 -0.89 39.11 -9.52
N THR A 30 -1.87 38.33 -9.07
CA THR A 30 -1.75 37.54 -7.85
C THR A 30 -1.42 36.11 -8.25
N ALA A 31 -0.31 35.57 -7.76
CA ALA A 31 0.11 34.23 -8.11
C ALA A 31 -0.85 33.18 -7.53
N ILE A 32 -1.09 32.11 -8.29
CA ILE A 32 -1.92 30.98 -7.86
C ILE A 32 -1.14 29.67 -7.74
N THR A 33 0.10 29.64 -8.22
CA THR A 33 1.03 28.50 -8.10
C THR A 33 2.39 28.99 -7.62
N SER A 34 3.29 28.04 -7.31
CA SER A 34 4.65 28.30 -6.85
C SER A 34 5.61 28.79 -7.96
N GLN A 35 5.15 28.81 -9.21
CA GLN A 35 5.93 29.30 -10.35
C GLN A 35 5.01 29.94 -11.40
N THR A 36 5.41 31.09 -11.93
CA THR A 36 4.63 31.80 -12.95
C THR A 36 5.54 32.20 -14.12
N GLN A 37 5.06 31.98 -15.34
CA GLN A 37 5.63 32.54 -16.56
C GLN A 37 4.86 33.81 -16.95
N VAL A 38 5.61 34.87 -17.20
CA VAL A 38 5.11 36.16 -17.69
C VAL A 38 5.69 36.35 -19.09
N GLN A 39 4.82 36.57 -20.06
CA GLN A 39 5.18 36.76 -21.46
C GLN A 39 4.52 38.03 -22.01
N TYR A 40 5.29 38.85 -22.70
CA TYR A 40 4.76 40.02 -23.43
C TYR A 40 4.99 39.83 -24.93
N GLU A 41 3.89 39.69 -25.67
CA GLU A 41 3.86 39.55 -27.12
C GLU A 41 3.60 40.91 -27.77
N ILE A 42 4.55 41.38 -28.59
CA ILE A 42 4.44 42.67 -29.27
C ILE A 42 3.38 42.58 -30.38
N THR A 43 2.40 43.49 -30.37
CA THR A 43 1.34 43.58 -31.40
C THR A 43 1.50 44.83 -32.27
N GLY A 44 0.91 44.82 -33.46
CA GLY A 44 0.94 45.97 -34.37
C GLY A 44 2.26 46.19 -35.12
N CYS A 45 3.21 45.27 -35.00
CA CYS A 45 4.49 45.31 -35.72
C CYS A 45 4.80 43.92 -36.31
N GLN A 46 4.64 43.78 -37.63
CA GLN A 46 4.80 42.51 -38.35
C GLN A 46 5.91 42.63 -39.43
N GLY A 47 6.79 41.63 -39.52
CA GLY A 47 7.85 41.54 -40.54
C GLY A 47 9.29 41.55 -39.99
N PHE A 48 10.26 41.07 -40.78
CA PHE A 48 11.67 40.86 -40.35
C PHE A 48 12.36 42.14 -39.84
N LEU A 49 11.99 43.29 -40.39
CA LEU A 49 12.54 44.59 -39.97
C LEU A 49 11.96 45.07 -38.63
N CYS A 50 10.82 44.53 -38.17
CA CYS A 50 10.18 44.93 -36.92
C CYS A 50 11.07 44.62 -35.70
N GLY A 51 11.53 43.37 -35.57
CA GLY A 51 12.37 42.94 -34.44
C GLY A 51 13.79 43.49 -34.45
N LEU A 52 14.15 44.35 -35.42
CA LEU A 52 15.40 45.12 -35.42
C LEU A 52 15.23 46.52 -34.80
N PHE A 53 13.99 47.04 -34.70
CA PHE A 53 13.71 48.41 -34.28
C PHE A 53 12.61 48.53 -33.19
N VAL A 54 11.91 47.44 -32.87
CA VAL A 54 10.89 47.36 -31.83
C VAL A 54 11.15 46.13 -30.98
N THR A 55 11.71 46.34 -29.79
CA THR A 55 11.93 45.29 -28.79
C THR A 55 11.33 45.73 -27.46
N ALA A 56 10.78 44.76 -26.73
CA ALA A 56 10.23 44.94 -25.41
C ALA A 56 11.26 44.51 -24.36
N ILE A 57 11.32 45.25 -23.26
CA ILE A 57 11.98 44.86 -22.03
C ILE A 57 10.88 44.54 -21.04
N LEU A 58 10.81 43.28 -20.61
CA LEU A 58 9.91 42.78 -19.58
C LEU A 58 10.65 42.67 -18.26
N HIS A 59 10.07 43.17 -17.19
CA HIS A 59 10.50 42.91 -15.81
C HIS A 59 9.34 42.38 -14.99
N VAL A 60 9.68 41.52 -14.02
CA VAL A 60 8.75 41.10 -12.98
C VAL A 60 9.35 41.44 -11.61
N PHE A 61 8.52 41.95 -10.72
CA PHE A 61 8.90 42.43 -9.40
C PHE A 61 8.02 41.87 -8.29
N GLU A 62 8.57 41.86 -7.09
CA GLU A 62 7.82 41.75 -5.82
C GLU A 62 7.97 43.01 -4.96
N GLY A 63 7.24 43.04 -3.84
CA GLY A 63 7.30 44.11 -2.85
C GLY A 63 6.20 45.15 -3.02
N ASN A 64 6.47 46.38 -2.56
CA ASN A 64 5.50 47.47 -2.56
C ASN A 64 5.84 48.54 -3.61
N CYS A 65 4.84 49.30 -4.02
CA CYS A 65 5.04 50.49 -4.84
C CYS A 65 6.07 51.43 -4.20
N GLY A 66 7.01 51.95 -5.01
CA GLY A 66 8.04 52.92 -4.59
C GLY A 66 9.42 52.31 -4.29
N ALA A 67 9.50 51.01 -4.01
CA ALA A 67 10.77 50.27 -3.91
C ALA A 67 10.62 48.79 -4.31
N PRO A 68 10.19 48.50 -5.55
CA PRO A 68 10.00 47.12 -5.99
C PRO A 68 11.35 46.40 -6.14
N VAL A 69 11.36 45.09 -5.83
CA VAL A 69 12.54 44.23 -5.98
C VAL A 69 12.39 43.45 -7.29
N ALA A 70 13.35 43.62 -8.20
CA ALA A 70 13.33 42.92 -9.48
C ALA A 70 13.64 41.43 -9.29
N LEU A 71 12.72 40.56 -9.71
CA LEU A 71 12.88 39.10 -9.66
C LEU A 71 13.47 38.54 -10.95
N GLY A 72 13.22 39.20 -12.07
CA GLY A 72 13.74 38.79 -13.36
C GLY A 72 13.42 39.81 -14.43
N CYS A 73 14.22 39.79 -15.50
CA CYS A 73 13.98 40.61 -16.67
C CYS A 73 14.38 39.85 -17.94
N ASN A 74 13.76 40.22 -19.05
CA ASN A 74 14.10 39.69 -20.36
C ASN A 74 13.88 40.75 -21.44
N ILE A 75 14.70 40.70 -22.49
CA ILE A 75 14.51 41.50 -23.71
C ILE A 75 13.99 40.55 -24.78
N SER A 76 12.91 40.92 -25.47
CA SER A 76 12.41 40.18 -26.62
C SER A 76 13.52 39.97 -27.66
N GLY A 77 13.61 38.78 -28.26
CA GLY A 77 14.60 38.46 -29.29
C GLY A 77 14.55 39.34 -30.55
N LEU A 78 15.52 39.16 -31.47
CA LEU A 78 15.53 39.82 -32.79
C LEU A 78 14.78 38.97 -33.83
N GLY A 79 13.93 39.58 -34.68
CA GLY A 79 13.09 38.87 -35.68
C GLY A 79 11.56 38.98 -35.49
N ILE A 80 10.76 38.11 -36.14
CA ILE A 80 9.28 38.13 -36.13
C ILE A 80 8.74 37.24 -34.99
N GLY A 81 7.76 37.72 -34.20
CA GLY A 81 7.13 36.93 -33.12
C GLY A 81 7.98 36.81 -31.86
N ASN A 82 8.75 37.86 -31.55
CA ASN A 82 9.63 37.85 -30.39
C ASN A 82 8.92 38.35 -29.15
N ASP A 83 8.66 37.42 -28.25
CA ASP A 83 8.10 37.72 -26.96
C ASP A 83 9.23 37.92 -25.96
N ALA A 84 9.03 38.87 -25.05
CA ALA A 84 9.85 38.93 -23.85
C ALA A 84 9.23 37.98 -22.82
N THR A 85 9.99 36.99 -22.35
CA THR A 85 9.47 35.96 -21.44
C THR A 85 10.34 35.87 -20.19
N VAL A 86 9.71 35.89 -19.02
CA VAL A 86 10.34 35.72 -17.71
C VAL A 86 9.57 34.67 -16.92
N THR A 87 10.25 33.62 -16.45
CA THR A 87 9.70 32.66 -15.49
C THR A 87 10.30 32.94 -14.11
N ILE A 88 9.44 33.14 -13.11
CA ILE A 88 9.86 33.40 -11.72
C ILE A 88 9.24 32.39 -10.74
N PRO A 89 9.93 32.05 -9.65
CA PRO A 89 9.26 31.46 -8.50
C PRO A 89 8.25 32.46 -7.94
N THR A 90 7.09 31.97 -7.53
CA THR A 90 6.02 32.77 -6.95
C THR A 90 5.48 32.12 -5.69
N THR A 91 4.79 32.87 -4.84
CA THR A 91 4.07 32.33 -3.69
C THR A 91 2.56 32.53 -3.92
N PRO A 92 1.73 31.46 -3.86
CA PRO A 92 0.29 31.60 -4.02
C PRO A 92 -0.29 32.67 -3.08
N GLY A 93 -1.16 33.52 -3.61
CA GLY A 93 -1.78 34.65 -2.89
C GLY A 93 -0.92 35.92 -2.81
N GLN A 94 0.38 35.88 -3.13
CA GLN A 94 1.19 37.09 -3.22
C GLN A 94 0.97 37.84 -4.53
N THR A 95 1.05 39.17 -4.48
CA THR A 95 0.92 40.04 -5.66
C THR A 95 2.29 40.41 -6.21
N TYR A 96 2.44 40.30 -7.52
CA TYR A 96 3.64 40.62 -8.28
C TYR A 96 3.33 41.70 -9.32
N PHE A 97 4.34 42.49 -9.66
CA PHE A 97 4.21 43.60 -10.62
C PHE A 97 4.98 43.30 -11.88
N VAL A 98 4.41 43.67 -13.02
CA VAL A 98 5.00 43.52 -14.34
C VAL A 98 5.25 44.90 -14.91
N ARG A 99 6.45 45.14 -15.42
CA ARG A 99 6.80 46.36 -16.15
C ARG A 99 7.20 46.01 -17.56
N VAL A 100 6.65 46.72 -18.53
CA VAL A 100 7.00 46.62 -19.94
C VAL A 100 7.49 47.97 -20.43
N GLN A 101 8.64 47.98 -21.10
CA GLN A 101 9.26 49.17 -21.67
C GLN A 101 9.78 48.87 -23.07
N ARG A 102 9.72 49.86 -23.97
CA ARG A 102 10.42 49.75 -25.26
C ARG A 102 11.91 49.99 -25.09
N THR A 103 12.75 49.13 -25.67
CA THR A 103 14.20 49.29 -25.57
C THR A 103 14.67 50.61 -26.22
N PHE A 104 15.41 51.42 -25.47
CA PHE A 104 16.04 52.68 -25.92
C PHE A 104 15.09 53.72 -26.57
N SER A 105 13.80 53.73 -26.26
CA SER A 105 12.83 54.58 -26.95
C SER A 105 11.61 54.95 -26.11
N ASN A 106 11.14 56.21 -26.24
CA ASN A 106 9.83 56.71 -25.74
C ASN A 106 8.74 56.64 -26.83
N GLN A 107 8.92 55.76 -27.81
CA GLN A 107 7.88 55.52 -28.80
C GLN A 107 6.95 54.44 -28.29
N ASP A 108 5.69 54.53 -28.70
CA ASP A 108 4.66 53.56 -28.34
C ASP A 108 5.13 52.12 -28.60
N LEU A 109 4.84 51.26 -27.63
CA LEU A 109 4.90 49.82 -27.71
C LEU A 109 3.52 49.29 -27.30
N SER A 110 2.92 48.49 -28.18
CA SER A 110 1.65 47.81 -27.91
C SER A 110 1.84 46.32 -27.99
N GLY A 111 1.10 45.58 -27.19
CA GLY A 111 1.29 44.13 -27.04
C GLY A 111 0.26 43.50 -26.13
N GLU A 112 0.34 42.18 -26.05
CA GLU A 112 -0.45 41.35 -25.15
C GLU A 112 0.43 40.78 -24.04
N LEU A 113 0.00 40.99 -22.80
CA LEU A 113 0.56 40.38 -21.62
C LEU A 113 -0.17 39.07 -21.30
N CYS A 114 0.58 37.96 -21.28
CA CYS A 114 0.15 36.62 -20.91
C CYS A 114 0.80 36.21 -19.58
N ILE A 115 -0.03 35.79 -18.61
CA ILE A 115 0.42 35.29 -17.30
C ILE A 115 -0.03 33.84 -17.20
N THR A 116 0.94 32.93 -17.15
CA THR A 116 0.71 31.49 -17.14
C THR A 116 1.20 30.92 -15.82
N ALA A 117 0.28 30.40 -15.01
CA ALA A 117 0.62 29.63 -13.83
C ALA A 117 1.25 28.29 -14.25
N ILE A 118 2.41 27.97 -13.69
CA ILE A 118 3.07 26.67 -13.86
C ILE A 118 2.82 25.87 -12.58
N SER A 119 2.28 24.65 -12.73
CA SER A 119 2.18 23.69 -11.63
C SER A 119 3.27 22.64 -11.79
N ASN A 120 4.07 22.44 -10.75
CA ASN A 120 5.00 21.32 -10.64
C ASN A 120 4.35 20.11 -9.95
N ALA A 121 3.06 20.22 -9.57
CA ALA A 121 2.36 19.14 -8.91
C ALA A 121 2.31 17.89 -9.80
N PRO A 122 2.33 16.69 -9.19
CA PRO A 122 2.21 15.44 -9.92
C PRO A 122 0.95 15.40 -10.80
N ALA A 123 1.01 14.66 -11.92
CA ALA A 123 -0.11 14.58 -12.86
C ALA A 123 -1.40 14.02 -12.24
N ASN A 124 -1.30 13.32 -11.10
CA ASN A 124 -2.37 12.72 -10.34
C ASN A 124 -2.61 13.39 -8.98
N ASP A 125 -2.32 14.68 -8.88
CA ASP A 125 -2.53 15.52 -7.69
C ASP A 125 -4.00 15.58 -7.21
N LEU A 126 -4.97 15.37 -8.12
CA LEU A 126 -6.40 15.43 -7.82
C LEU A 126 -7.08 14.07 -8.03
N CYS A 127 -8.12 13.75 -7.25
CA CYS A 127 -8.85 12.50 -7.48
C CYS A 127 -9.49 12.42 -8.89
N SER A 128 -9.79 13.58 -9.51
CA SER A 128 -10.30 13.65 -10.87
C SER A 128 -9.30 13.25 -11.97
N ASN A 129 -8.00 13.26 -11.67
CA ASN A 129 -6.92 12.84 -12.57
C ASN A 129 -6.11 11.68 -12.00
N ALA A 130 -6.72 10.89 -11.11
CA ALA A 130 -6.10 9.72 -10.50
C ALA A 130 -5.50 8.76 -11.54
N THR A 131 -4.27 8.30 -11.31
CA THR A 131 -3.57 7.39 -12.22
C THR A 131 -4.24 6.01 -12.20
N PRO A 132 -4.70 5.46 -13.34
CA PRO A 132 -5.28 4.11 -13.37
C PRO A 132 -4.24 3.03 -13.07
N VAL A 133 -4.57 2.11 -12.16
CA VAL A 133 -3.70 1.02 -11.73
C VAL A 133 -4.47 -0.30 -11.54
N GLY A 134 -3.74 -1.40 -11.57
CA GLY A 134 -4.21 -2.74 -11.14
C GLY A 134 -3.27 -3.27 -10.07
N ASP A 135 -3.11 -4.60 -9.97
CA ASP A 135 -2.07 -5.18 -9.12
C ASP A 135 -0.67 -4.88 -9.65
N GLY A 136 0.29 -4.71 -8.75
CA GLY A 136 1.68 -4.47 -9.08
C GLY A 136 2.28 -3.32 -8.26
N THR A 137 3.42 -2.81 -8.75
CA THR A 137 4.20 -1.78 -8.08
C THR A 137 4.26 -0.53 -8.95
N PHE A 138 3.87 0.61 -8.41
CA PHE A 138 3.72 1.87 -9.13
C PHE A 138 4.54 2.98 -8.45
N PRO A 139 5.53 3.58 -9.14
CA PRO A 139 6.30 4.68 -8.57
C PRO A 139 5.42 5.93 -8.42
N PHE A 140 5.66 6.69 -7.36
CA PHE A 140 4.94 7.94 -7.09
C PHE A 140 5.84 8.99 -6.44
N THR A 141 5.37 10.23 -6.46
CA THR A 141 5.92 11.33 -5.65
C THR A 141 4.79 12.22 -5.19
N THR A 142 4.87 12.73 -3.95
CA THR A 142 3.97 13.74 -3.37
C THR A 142 4.61 15.13 -3.33
N ILE A 143 5.86 15.26 -3.81
CA ILE A 143 6.56 16.55 -3.89
C ILE A 143 5.76 17.48 -4.80
N ASP A 144 5.55 18.72 -4.33
CA ASP A 144 4.74 19.76 -4.99
C ASP A 144 3.25 19.43 -5.17
N ALA A 145 2.76 18.30 -4.64
CA ALA A 145 1.33 18.01 -4.61
C ALA A 145 0.59 19.05 -3.75
N THR A 146 -0.64 19.38 -4.14
CA THR A 146 -1.44 20.47 -3.57
C THR A 146 -2.69 19.98 -2.83
N GLY A 147 -2.97 18.67 -2.87
CA GLY A 147 -4.15 18.10 -2.23
C GLY A 147 -4.21 18.38 -0.72
N SER A 148 -5.29 19.01 -0.27
CA SER A 148 -5.49 19.44 1.13
C SER A 148 -6.59 18.66 1.86
N PHE A 149 -6.95 17.49 1.35
CA PHE A 149 -8.03 16.68 1.92
C PHE A 149 -7.57 16.07 3.25
N ALA A 150 -8.39 16.15 4.30
CA ALA A 150 -8.07 15.56 5.59
C ALA A 150 -8.73 14.18 5.73
N THR A 151 -7.97 13.18 6.18
CA THR A 151 -8.48 11.83 6.45
C THR A 151 -8.78 11.62 7.93
N SER A 152 -9.41 10.49 8.28
CA SER A 152 -9.77 10.19 9.67
C SER A 152 -8.59 9.73 10.53
N CYS A 153 -7.50 9.25 9.91
CA CYS A 153 -6.43 8.55 10.62
C CYS A 153 -5.15 9.36 10.87
N ALA A 154 -5.01 10.54 10.27
CA ALA A 154 -3.79 11.35 10.34
C ALA A 154 -4.10 12.84 10.53
N PHE A 155 -3.14 13.59 11.08
CA PHE A 155 -3.26 15.04 11.27
C PHE A 155 -2.60 15.81 10.14
N ASN A 156 -3.38 16.70 9.49
CA ASN A 156 -2.91 17.59 8.42
C ASN A 156 -2.17 16.82 7.30
N ASP A 157 -2.75 15.69 6.91
CA ASP A 157 -2.24 14.78 5.89
C ASP A 157 -2.46 15.38 4.49
N THR A 158 -1.68 16.40 4.17
CA THR A 158 -1.76 17.18 2.93
C THR A 158 -0.77 16.67 1.88
N ASN A 159 -0.64 17.38 0.75
CA ASN A 159 0.25 17.04 -0.36
C ASN A 159 -0.02 15.63 -0.89
N SER A 160 -1.20 15.42 -1.48
CA SER A 160 -1.64 14.09 -1.87
C SER A 160 -1.66 13.81 -3.36
N VAL A 161 -1.42 12.56 -3.71
CA VAL A 161 -1.62 12.02 -5.07
C VAL A 161 -2.61 10.86 -5.04
N TRP A 162 -3.23 10.62 -6.19
CA TRP A 162 -4.36 9.70 -6.33
C TRP A 162 -4.12 8.62 -7.37
N PHE A 163 -4.60 7.41 -7.07
CA PHE A 163 -4.61 6.27 -7.96
C PHE A 163 -6.02 5.70 -8.06
N ALA A 164 -6.44 5.34 -9.27
CA ALA A 164 -7.71 4.68 -9.54
C ALA A 164 -7.45 3.18 -9.73
N TYR A 165 -7.57 2.42 -8.64
CA TYR A 165 -7.33 0.99 -8.63
C TYR A 165 -8.57 0.24 -9.16
N THR A 166 -8.40 -0.55 -10.21
CA THR A 166 -9.45 -1.46 -10.68
C THR A 166 -9.18 -2.86 -10.17
N ALA A 167 -10.08 -3.35 -9.31
CA ALA A 167 -9.89 -4.62 -8.62
C ALA A 167 -9.86 -5.82 -9.58
N THR A 168 -8.84 -6.67 -9.44
CA THR A 168 -8.65 -7.90 -10.22
C THR A 168 -9.34 -9.10 -9.57
N CYS A 169 -9.62 -9.02 -8.27
CA CYS A 169 -10.22 -10.08 -7.45
C CYS A 169 -11.44 -9.57 -6.66
N SER A 170 -12.27 -10.49 -6.15
CA SER A 170 -13.38 -10.19 -5.22
C SER A 170 -13.02 -10.70 -3.83
N ASP A 171 -12.06 -10.04 -3.20
CA ASP A 171 -11.43 -10.45 -1.95
C ASP A 171 -10.76 -9.23 -1.28
N GLU A 172 -9.87 -9.45 -0.31
CA GLU A 172 -9.03 -8.40 0.24
C GLU A 172 -7.96 -7.90 -0.76
N ALA A 173 -7.95 -6.59 -1.00
CA ALA A 173 -6.85 -5.90 -1.66
C ALA A 173 -6.00 -5.16 -0.63
N THR A 174 -4.68 -5.37 -0.69
CA THR A 174 -3.70 -4.68 0.14
C THR A 174 -3.00 -3.59 -0.68
N PHE A 175 -2.89 -2.41 -0.10
CA PHE A 175 -2.20 -1.25 -0.64
C PHE A 175 -1.10 -0.86 0.34
N SER A 176 0.15 -0.87 -0.12
CA SER A 176 1.31 -0.73 0.77
C SER A 176 2.35 0.20 0.18
N VAL A 177 2.82 1.12 1.02
CA VAL A 177 4.07 1.89 0.82
C VAL A 177 5.08 1.58 1.93
N CYS A 178 4.81 0.52 2.70
CA CYS A 178 5.61 0.04 3.83
C CYS A 178 7.06 -0.17 3.41
N ASP A 179 7.98 0.47 4.14
CA ASP A 179 9.43 0.42 3.92
C ASP A 179 9.93 0.93 2.55
N ASP A 180 9.04 1.50 1.71
CA ASP A 180 9.36 1.95 0.34
C ASP A 180 9.22 3.48 0.19
N ALA A 181 8.28 4.12 0.92
CA ALA A 181 8.21 5.57 1.00
C ALA A 181 9.37 6.16 1.82
N ASP A 182 9.93 7.28 1.36
CA ASP A 182 11.04 7.98 2.02
C ASP A 182 10.60 9.07 3.02
N PHE A 183 9.32 9.06 3.40
CA PHE A 183 8.67 10.05 4.26
C PHE A 183 7.57 9.40 5.10
N ASP A 184 7.15 10.11 6.15
CA ASP A 184 6.03 9.77 7.03
C ASP A 184 4.72 9.82 6.23
N SER A 185 4.22 8.65 5.84
CA SER A 185 3.19 8.51 4.81
C SER A 185 1.80 8.31 5.42
N VAL A 186 0.77 8.61 4.64
CA VAL A 186 -0.62 8.28 4.97
C VAL A 186 -1.26 7.65 3.73
N ILE A 187 -1.85 6.47 3.90
CA ILE A 187 -2.66 5.83 2.86
C ILE A 187 -4.14 5.80 3.24
N SER A 188 -5.00 6.17 2.30
CA SER A 188 -6.45 6.10 2.46
C SER A 188 -7.11 5.60 1.18
N VAL A 189 -8.22 4.88 1.30
CA VAL A 189 -8.97 4.32 0.17
C VAL A 189 -10.41 4.78 0.21
N PHE A 190 -10.95 5.18 -0.93
CA PHE A 190 -12.30 5.72 -1.10
C PHE A 190 -13.09 4.94 -2.15
N ASP A 191 -14.43 4.94 -2.02
CA ASP A 191 -15.32 4.35 -3.02
C ASP A 191 -15.42 5.16 -4.33
N ALA A 192 -15.19 6.47 -4.27
CA ALA A 192 -15.18 7.38 -5.41
C ALA A 192 -14.45 8.69 -5.08
N CYS A 193 -14.15 9.49 -6.10
CA CYS A 193 -13.64 10.85 -5.93
C CYS A 193 -14.69 11.74 -5.23
N GLY A 194 -14.39 12.20 -4.02
CA GLY A 194 -15.34 12.88 -3.13
C GLY A 194 -16.37 11.95 -2.46
N GLY A 195 -16.12 10.64 -2.48
CA GLY A 195 -16.94 9.60 -1.87
C GLY A 195 -16.57 9.30 -0.42
N ASN A 196 -16.96 8.12 0.05
CA ASN A 196 -16.71 7.68 1.43
C ASN A 196 -15.30 7.10 1.57
N GLU A 197 -14.65 7.42 2.68
CA GLU A 197 -13.42 6.76 3.11
C GLU A 197 -13.77 5.34 3.59
N LEU A 198 -13.15 4.33 2.97
CA LEU A 198 -13.33 2.92 3.27
C LEU A 198 -12.35 2.46 4.35
N ALA A 199 -11.11 2.93 4.26
CA ALA A 199 -10.07 2.67 5.25
C ALA A 199 -8.94 3.70 5.14
N CYS A 200 -8.18 3.87 6.22
CA CYS A 200 -7.06 4.79 6.32
C CYS A 200 -6.02 4.24 7.30
N ASN A 201 -4.75 4.45 7.00
CA ASN A 201 -3.65 4.15 7.91
C ASN A 201 -2.52 5.20 7.74
N ASP A 202 -2.01 5.69 8.86
CA ASP A 202 -0.86 6.60 8.99
C ASP A 202 0.40 5.76 9.24
N ASP A 203 0.44 5.09 10.39
CA ASP A 203 1.52 4.19 10.79
C ASP A 203 1.07 2.73 10.77
N TYR A 204 1.62 1.91 9.87
CA TYR A 204 1.36 0.48 9.90
C TYR A 204 2.35 -0.24 10.82
N PHE A 205 1.83 -1.09 11.70
CA PHE A 205 2.66 -1.85 12.63
C PHE A 205 3.60 -2.81 11.87
N GLY A 206 4.90 -2.70 12.13
CA GLY A 206 5.92 -3.53 11.49
C GLY A 206 6.64 -2.86 10.32
N CYS A 207 6.14 -1.72 9.84
CA CYS A 207 6.85 -0.87 8.89
C CYS A 207 7.84 0.04 9.62
N THR A 208 8.97 0.34 8.97
CA THR A 208 9.93 1.34 9.42
C THR A 208 9.61 2.71 8.80
N GLY A 209 10.16 3.77 9.39
CA GLY A 209 10.05 5.12 8.83
C GLY A 209 8.66 5.75 8.86
N PHE A 210 7.73 5.24 9.68
CA PHE A 210 6.34 5.74 9.76
C PHE A 210 5.62 5.62 8.41
N THR A 211 5.74 4.44 7.80
CA THR A 211 5.13 4.14 6.49
C THR A 211 3.88 3.29 6.63
N SER A 212 2.98 3.41 5.66
CA SER A 212 1.60 2.95 5.80
C SER A 212 1.26 1.74 4.92
N GLN A 213 0.25 1.01 5.37
CA GLN A 213 -0.41 -0.05 4.61
C GLN A 213 -1.88 -0.13 5.02
N VAL A 214 -2.75 -0.44 4.05
CA VAL A 214 -4.17 -0.67 4.32
C VAL A 214 -4.70 -1.83 3.47
N THR A 215 -5.63 -2.58 4.05
CA THR A 215 -6.29 -3.71 3.40
C THR A 215 -7.80 -3.49 3.47
N ILE A 216 -8.50 -3.66 2.34
CA ILE A 216 -9.97 -3.56 2.28
C ILE A 216 -10.56 -4.69 1.43
N PRO A 217 -11.80 -5.12 1.71
CA PRO A 217 -12.53 -5.99 0.80
C PRO A 217 -12.90 -5.22 -0.48
N VAL A 218 -12.65 -5.84 -1.63
CA VAL A 218 -12.96 -5.29 -2.96
C VAL A 218 -13.80 -6.27 -3.78
N LEU A 219 -14.43 -5.74 -4.83
CA LEU A 219 -15.19 -6.54 -5.81
C LEU A 219 -14.53 -6.41 -7.19
N ALA A 220 -14.33 -7.54 -7.85
CA ALA A 220 -13.65 -7.59 -9.14
C ALA A 220 -14.33 -6.68 -10.18
N GLY A 221 -13.53 -5.90 -10.89
CA GLY A 221 -13.96 -4.93 -11.89
C GLY A 221 -14.44 -3.59 -11.33
N GLN A 222 -14.57 -3.43 -10.00
CA GLN A 222 -14.88 -2.14 -9.39
C GLN A 222 -13.63 -1.28 -9.26
N THR A 223 -13.82 0.03 -9.37
CA THR A 223 -12.75 1.02 -9.19
C THR A 223 -12.81 1.64 -7.80
N TYR A 224 -11.65 1.70 -7.14
CA TYR A 224 -11.44 2.31 -5.83
C TYR A 224 -10.39 3.42 -5.97
N LEU A 225 -10.53 4.49 -5.18
CA LEU A 225 -9.60 5.61 -5.22
C LEU A 225 -8.62 5.48 -4.05
N VAL A 226 -7.36 5.25 -4.35
CA VAL A 226 -6.27 5.19 -3.36
C VAL A 226 -5.60 6.55 -3.33
N ARG A 227 -5.50 7.13 -2.14
CA ARG A 227 -4.85 8.40 -1.89
C ARG A 227 -3.61 8.18 -1.04
N LEU A 228 -2.50 8.75 -1.49
CA LEU A 228 -1.24 8.82 -0.74
C LEU A 228 -0.97 10.27 -0.37
N ALA A 229 -0.72 10.52 0.91
CA ALA A 229 -0.39 11.83 1.46
C ALA A 229 0.75 11.68 2.49
N GLY A 230 1.18 12.78 3.12
CA GLY A 230 2.15 12.71 4.21
C GLY A 230 1.67 13.38 5.48
N PHE A 231 1.99 12.77 6.62
CA PHE A 231 1.65 13.28 7.94
C PHE A 231 2.21 14.68 8.16
N GLN A 232 1.38 15.60 8.68
CA GLN A 232 1.75 17.01 8.88
C GLN A 232 2.30 17.73 7.64
N GLY A 233 1.94 17.27 6.43
CA GLY A 233 2.41 17.83 5.17
C GLY A 233 3.80 17.36 4.77
N ALA A 234 4.29 16.26 5.35
CA ALA A 234 5.44 15.54 4.81
C ALA A 234 5.20 15.23 3.32
N ALA A 235 6.28 15.21 2.54
CA ALA A 235 6.22 14.91 1.12
C ALA A 235 7.52 14.22 0.72
N GLY A 236 7.42 13.33 -0.27
CA GLY A 236 8.52 12.48 -0.68
C GLY A 236 8.16 11.62 -1.88
N SER A 237 8.87 10.52 -2.04
CA SER A 237 8.68 9.57 -3.14
C SER A 237 8.74 8.13 -2.64
N GLY A 238 8.29 7.19 -3.46
CA GLY A 238 8.34 5.76 -3.16
C GLY A 238 7.60 4.94 -4.21
N ASN A 239 7.30 3.69 -3.87
CA ASN A 239 6.46 2.82 -4.67
C ASN A 239 5.19 2.40 -3.91
N LEU A 240 4.05 2.49 -4.59
CA LEU A 240 2.79 1.90 -4.15
C LEU A 240 2.72 0.46 -4.66
N THR A 241 2.73 -0.51 -3.76
CA THR A 241 2.49 -1.92 -4.07
C THR A 241 1.03 -2.26 -3.79
N ILE A 242 0.36 -2.83 -4.79
CA ILE A 242 -1.02 -3.26 -4.72
C ILE A 242 -1.08 -4.75 -5.01
N SER A 243 -1.75 -5.50 -4.15
CA SER A 243 -2.04 -6.92 -4.36
C SER A 243 -3.48 -7.25 -4.02
N CYS A 244 -4.13 -7.97 -4.92
CA CYS A 244 -5.45 -8.57 -4.73
C CYS A 244 -5.36 -10.01 -5.20
N ALA A 245 -5.13 -10.92 -4.26
CA ALA A 245 -5.15 -12.34 -4.54
C ALA A 245 -6.18 -12.98 -3.61
N PRO A 246 -7.08 -13.83 -4.13
CA PRO A 246 -7.86 -14.67 -3.23
C PRO A 246 -6.90 -15.50 -2.36
N PRO A 247 -7.23 -15.77 -1.08
CA PRO A 247 -6.41 -16.62 -0.25
C PRO A 247 -6.19 -17.97 -0.97
N PRO A 248 -5.01 -18.59 -0.82
CA PRO A 248 -4.78 -19.94 -1.34
C PRO A 248 -5.94 -20.85 -0.92
N PRO A 249 -6.45 -21.73 -1.81
CA PRO A 249 -7.47 -22.68 -1.41
C PRO A 249 -6.98 -23.51 -0.21
N PRO A 250 -7.89 -23.97 0.67
CA PRO A 250 -7.53 -24.86 1.77
C PRO A 250 -6.72 -26.07 1.29
N ALA A 251 -5.95 -26.67 2.19
CA ALA A 251 -5.21 -27.89 1.88
C ALA A 251 -6.16 -28.98 1.33
N PRO A 252 -5.72 -29.85 0.39
CA PRO A 252 -6.60 -30.88 -0.18
C PRO A 252 -7.27 -31.81 0.85
N ASN A 253 -6.68 -31.90 2.04
CA ASN A 253 -7.13 -32.71 3.16
C ASN A 253 -7.82 -31.89 4.27
N ASP A 254 -8.41 -30.74 3.91
CA ASP A 254 -9.25 -29.91 4.79
C ASP A 254 -10.51 -30.66 5.29
N ASP A 255 -11.04 -31.61 4.52
CA ASP A 255 -12.17 -32.46 4.93
C ASP A 255 -11.70 -33.90 5.23
N CYS A 256 -12.22 -34.52 6.29
CA CYS A 256 -11.93 -35.91 6.64
C CYS A 256 -12.28 -36.92 5.53
N ALA A 257 -13.21 -36.59 4.64
CA ALA A 257 -13.54 -37.40 3.47
C ALA A 257 -12.40 -37.45 2.44
N ASN A 258 -11.54 -36.41 2.42
CA ASN A 258 -10.36 -36.29 1.56
C ASN A 258 -9.04 -36.41 2.36
N ALA A 259 -9.10 -36.99 3.56
CA ALA A 259 -7.93 -37.16 4.42
C ALA A 259 -6.75 -37.80 3.66
N THR A 260 -5.56 -37.22 3.81
CA THR A 260 -4.36 -37.72 3.13
C THR A 260 -3.98 -39.09 3.70
N ALA A 261 -3.92 -40.13 2.86
CA ALA A 261 -3.53 -41.46 3.31
C ALA A 261 -2.04 -41.51 3.70
N VAL A 262 -1.74 -41.98 4.91
CA VAL A 262 -0.38 -42.02 5.46
C VAL A 262 -0.10 -43.33 6.21
N ALA A 263 1.19 -43.62 6.39
CA ALA A 263 1.72 -44.65 7.27
C ALA A 263 2.62 -43.99 8.35
N GLU A 264 3.41 -44.78 9.07
CA GLU A 264 4.43 -44.25 9.99
C GLU A 264 5.43 -43.37 9.26
N GLY A 265 5.89 -42.32 9.93
CA GLY A 265 6.83 -41.34 9.37
C GLY A 265 6.42 -39.90 9.65
N LEU A 266 7.09 -38.98 8.96
CA LEU A 266 6.89 -37.54 9.08
C LEU A 266 6.14 -37.01 7.85
N HIS A 267 5.01 -36.33 8.07
CA HIS A 267 4.13 -35.86 7.00
C HIS A 267 3.88 -34.36 7.12
N PRO A 268 4.24 -33.55 6.11
CA PRO A 268 4.00 -32.11 6.15
C PRO A 268 2.50 -31.80 6.04
N PHE A 269 2.09 -30.71 6.69
CA PHE A 269 0.72 -30.19 6.63
C PHE A 269 0.70 -28.66 6.71
N THR A 270 -0.45 -28.08 6.39
CA THR A 270 -0.77 -26.67 6.63
C THR A 270 -2.23 -26.57 7.06
N THR A 271 -2.50 -25.83 8.14
CA THR A 271 -3.87 -25.46 8.56
C THR A 271 -4.27 -24.08 8.04
N VAL A 272 -3.39 -23.40 7.28
CA VAL A 272 -3.66 -22.06 6.74
C VAL A 272 -4.87 -22.10 5.81
N ASN A 273 -5.86 -21.26 6.08
CA ASN A 273 -7.16 -21.19 5.39
C ASN A 273 -8.01 -22.47 5.50
N ALA A 274 -7.68 -23.42 6.39
CA ALA A 274 -8.53 -24.58 6.62
C ALA A 274 -9.91 -24.15 7.14
N THR A 275 -10.95 -24.91 6.82
CA THR A 275 -12.36 -24.53 7.03
C THR A 275 -13.09 -25.42 8.02
N GLY A 276 -12.42 -26.45 8.53
CA GLY A 276 -12.96 -27.39 9.51
C GLY A 276 -13.54 -26.72 10.76
N THR A 277 -14.72 -27.16 11.19
CA THR A 277 -15.44 -26.59 12.34
C THR A 277 -15.61 -27.57 13.50
N LEU A 278 -15.06 -28.78 13.36
CA LEU A 278 -15.06 -29.74 14.46
C LEU A 278 -14.21 -29.17 15.61
N SER A 279 -14.48 -29.58 16.84
CA SER A 279 -13.60 -29.28 17.97
C SER A 279 -13.37 -30.57 18.76
N THR A 280 -12.15 -30.76 19.24
CA THR A 280 -11.81 -31.92 20.07
C THR A 280 -12.33 -31.75 21.49
N SER A 281 -12.40 -32.85 22.26
CA SER A 281 -12.88 -32.77 23.65
C SER A 281 -11.87 -32.16 24.64
N CYS A 282 -10.60 -32.00 24.25
CA CYS A 282 -9.51 -31.54 25.11
C CYS A 282 -9.04 -30.11 24.83
N SER A 283 -9.58 -29.43 23.81
CA SER A 283 -9.21 -28.05 23.47
C SER A 283 -10.42 -27.13 23.34
N LEU A 284 -10.18 -25.84 23.04
CA LEU A 284 -11.19 -24.79 22.90
C LEU A 284 -11.12 -24.15 21.53
N ASN A 285 -12.23 -24.19 20.79
CA ASN A 285 -12.34 -23.63 19.44
C ASN A 285 -11.16 -24.02 18.55
N ASP A 286 -10.73 -25.28 18.65
CA ASP A 286 -9.61 -25.80 17.88
C ASP A 286 -10.07 -26.17 16.48
N THR A 287 -10.55 -25.18 15.73
CA THR A 287 -11.09 -25.27 14.37
C THR A 287 -9.98 -25.13 13.32
N ASN A 288 -10.34 -25.03 12.03
CA ASN A 288 -9.42 -24.91 10.89
C ASN A 288 -8.50 -26.15 10.81
N ASP A 289 -9.15 -27.30 10.64
CA ASP A 289 -8.49 -28.60 10.71
C ASP A 289 -8.06 -29.19 9.37
N VAL A 290 -7.04 -30.05 9.44
CA VAL A 290 -6.66 -30.93 8.34
C VAL A 290 -6.58 -32.37 8.81
N TRP A 291 -6.76 -33.29 7.86
CA TRP A 291 -6.99 -34.69 8.15
C TRP A 291 -5.99 -35.62 7.46
N PHE A 292 -5.59 -36.66 8.18
CA PHE A 292 -4.79 -37.76 7.66
C PHE A 292 -5.52 -39.09 7.94
N ALA A 293 -5.53 -39.98 6.94
CA ALA A 293 -6.03 -41.35 7.09
C ALA A 293 -4.83 -42.28 7.32
N TYR A 294 -4.48 -42.48 8.59
CA TYR A 294 -3.35 -43.30 9.01
C TYR A 294 -3.71 -44.78 9.02
N THR A 295 -2.96 -45.61 8.28
CA THR A 295 -3.12 -47.07 8.32
C THR A 295 -1.99 -47.70 9.13
N ALA A 296 -2.33 -48.34 10.24
CA ALA A 296 -1.35 -48.86 11.18
C ALA A 296 -0.62 -50.09 10.62
N SER A 297 0.72 -50.09 10.67
CA SER A 297 1.53 -51.26 10.30
C SER A 297 1.61 -52.31 11.43
N CYS A 298 1.29 -51.92 12.65
CA CYS A 298 1.54 -52.68 13.88
C CYS A 298 0.29 -52.72 14.78
N SER A 299 0.21 -53.73 15.66
CA SER A 299 -0.84 -53.80 16.69
C SER A 299 -0.22 -53.39 18.03
N GLY A 300 -0.42 -52.15 18.44
CA GLY A 300 0.31 -51.59 19.56
C GLY A 300 -0.01 -50.13 19.83
N LEU A 301 0.94 -49.45 20.46
CA LEU A 301 0.81 -48.05 20.83
C LEU A 301 1.32 -47.17 19.69
N VAL A 302 0.47 -46.29 19.20
CA VAL A 302 0.79 -45.30 18.19
C VAL A 302 0.96 -43.95 18.85
N GLU A 303 2.09 -43.30 18.62
CA GLU A 303 2.33 -41.90 19.00
C GLU A 303 2.16 -41.02 17.76
N VAL A 304 1.30 -40.01 17.88
CA VAL A 304 1.10 -38.95 16.89
C VAL A 304 1.57 -37.65 17.53
N SER A 305 2.57 -37.01 16.94
CA SER A 305 3.22 -35.84 17.51
C SER A 305 3.43 -34.74 16.49
N THR A 306 3.14 -33.51 16.87
CA THR A 306 3.52 -32.29 16.15
C THR A 306 4.75 -31.63 16.79
N CYS A 307 5.29 -32.18 17.88
CA CYS A 307 6.30 -31.52 18.70
C CYS A 307 7.65 -31.40 18.00
N GLY A 308 8.24 -30.21 18.07
CA GLY A 308 9.44 -29.79 17.32
C GLY A 308 9.23 -29.68 15.80
N ASN A 309 7.98 -29.83 15.32
CA ASN A 309 7.65 -29.88 13.90
C ASN A 309 6.50 -28.93 13.53
N ALA A 310 5.77 -28.40 14.52
CA ALA A 310 4.83 -27.30 14.37
C ALA A 310 5.43 -26.05 15.03
N PHE A 311 5.04 -24.86 14.56
CA PHE A 311 5.52 -23.60 15.13
C PHE A 311 4.36 -22.69 15.55
N PHE A 312 3.27 -23.33 15.98
CA PHE A 312 2.03 -22.72 16.46
C PHE A 312 1.39 -23.63 17.52
N ASP A 313 0.43 -23.08 18.26
CA ASP A 313 -0.33 -23.79 19.30
C ASP A 313 -1.28 -24.81 18.64
N SER A 314 -0.85 -26.07 18.58
CA SER A 314 -1.47 -27.10 17.74
C SER A 314 -2.26 -28.09 18.59
N THR A 315 -3.36 -28.61 18.07
CA THR A 315 -4.15 -29.69 18.69
C THR A 315 -4.17 -30.94 17.81
N ILE A 316 -4.28 -32.12 18.43
CA ILE A 316 -4.42 -33.40 17.72
C ILE A 316 -5.66 -34.13 18.22
N GLY A 317 -6.48 -34.61 17.29
CA GLY A 317 -7.59 -35.55 17.56
C GLY A 317 -7.46 -36.84 16.76
N ILE A 318 -7.77 -37.98 17.37
CA ILE A 318 -7.74 -39.31 16.74
C ILE A 318 -9.16 -39.87 16.68
N TYR A 319 -9.60 -40.32 15.51
CA TYR A 319 -10.96 -40.82 15.28
C TYR A 319 -10.96 -42.21 14.64
N ASP A 320 -12.00 -43.00 14.94
CA ASP A 320 -12.19 -44.36 14.37
C ASP A 320 -12.74 -44.37 12.93
N ALA A 321 -13.32 -43.26 12.49
CA ALA A 321 -13.83 -43.03 11.15
C ALA A 321 -13.91 -41.52 10.85
N CYS A 322 -14.03 -41.13 9.59
CA CYS A 322 -14.45 -39.77 9.23
C CYS A 322 -15.88 -39.53 9.75
N GLY A 323 -16.03 -38.53 10.64
CA GLY A 323 -17.28 -38.30 11.39
C GLY A 323 -17.57 -39.36 12.47
N GLY A 324 -16.57 -40.16 12.83
CA GLY A 324 -16.64 -41.21 13.84
C GLY A 324 -16.45 -40.71 15.28
N GLY A 325 -16.21 -41.65 16.19
CA GLY A 325 -15.93 -41.36 17.59
C GLY A 325 -14.48 -40.91 17.79
N GLU A 326 -14.28 -39.89 18.62
CA GLU A 326 -12.96 -39.49 19.10
C GLU A 326 -12.41 -40.56 20.06
N LEU A 327 -11.24 -41.10 19.74
CA LEU A 327 -10.53 -42.14 20.49
C LEU A 327 -9.56 -41.54 21.49
N ALA A 328 -8.87 -40.47 21.10
CA ALA A 328 -7.91 -39.75 21.89
C ALA A 328 -7.74 -38.34 21.33
N CYS A 329 -7.35 -37.39 22.16
CA CYS A 329 -6.93 -36.08 21.71
C CYS A 329 -5.89 -35.49 22.67
N ASN A 330 -5.14 -34.50 22.20
CA ASN A 330 -4.26 -33.70 23.03
C ASN A 330 -4.22 -32.25 22.55
N ASP A 331 -4.13 -31.38 23.54
CA ASP A 331 -3.80 -29.97 23.47
C ASP A 331 -2.67 -29.78 24.50
N ASP A 332 -1.57 -29.13 24.13
CA ASP A 332 -0.34 -29.02 24.92
C ASP A 332 0.30 -30.36 25.34
N GLY A 333 1.08 -30.94 24.44
CA GLY A 333 1.82 -32.17 24.66
C GLY A 333 2.95 -32.01 25.71
N PRO A 334 3.12 -32.98 26.64
CA PRO A 334 4.25 -32.95 27.56
C PRO A 334 5.60 -32.95 26.82
N GLY A 335 6.44 -31.93 27.07
CA GLY A 335 7.77 -31.81 26.47
C GLY A 335 7.80 -31.01 25.16
N CYS A 336 6.66 -30.46 24.74
CA CYS A 336 6.53 -29.63 23.55
C CYS A 336 6.70 -28.15 23.94
N ILE A 337 7.58 -27.43 23.24
CA ILE A 337 8.09 -26.11 23.68
C ILE A 337 7.35 -24.92 23.06
N PHE A 338 6.47 -25.16 22.09
CA PHE A 338 5.64 -24.16 21.41
C PHE A 338 4.14 -24.47 21.50
N PHE A 339 3.68 -25.06 22.62
CA PHE A 339 2.28 -25.48 22.77
C PHE A 339 1.84 -26.48 21.69
N GLU A 340 2.80 -27.28 21.20
CA GLU A 340 2.52 -28.31 20.22
C GLU A 340 1.95 -29.55 20.93
N SER A 341 1.29 -30.43 20.19
CA SER A 341 0.57 -31.57 20.75
C SER A 341 1.23 -32.92 20.46
N THR A 342 1.07 -33.85 21.41
CA THR A 342 1.42 -35.27 21.23
C THR A 342 0.38 -36.16 21.91
N VAL A 343 -0.06 -37.21 21.22
CA VAL A 343 -1.10 -38.12 21.73
C VAL A 343 -0.75 -39.56 21.40
N GLU A 344 -1.04 -40.47 22.34
CA GLU A 344 -0.90 -41.90 22.16
C GLU A 344 -2.26 -42.60 22.12
N PHE A 345 -2.42 -43.60 21.25
CA PHE A 345 -3.60 -44.46 21.22
C PHE A 345 -3.25 -45.89 20.81
N VAL A 346 -4.15 -46.84 21.12
CA VAL A 346 -3.96 -48.24 20.72
C VAL A 346 -4.51 -48.44 19.30
N ALA A 347 -3.65 -48.92 18.40
CA ALA A 347 -4.00 -49.27 17.04
C ALA A 347 -3.92 -50.78 16.79
N PHE A 348 -4.68 -51.26 15.81
CA PHE A 348 -4.58 -52.63 15.30
C PHE A 348 -3.99 -52.62 13.89
N ALA A 349 -3.10 -53.57 13.61
CA ALA A 349 -2.43 -53.67 12.33
C ALA A 349 -3.45 -53.81 11.19
N GLY A 350 -3.31 -52.98 10.15
CA GLY A 350 -4.19 -52.93 8.98
C GLY A 350 -5.45 -52.10 9.16
N SER A 351 -5.74 -51.58 10.36
CA SER A 351 -6.85 -50.63 10.58
C SER A 351 -6.46 -49.21 10.18
N THR A 352 -7.44 -48.44 9.71
CA THR A 352 -7.27 -47.02 9.37
C THR A 352 -7.90 -46.14 10.45
N TYR A 353 -7.20 -45.08 10.84
CA TYR A 353 -7.60 -44.08 11.82
C TYR A 353 -7.49 -42.68 11.22
N TRP A 354 -8.37 -41.78 11.64
CA TRP A 354 -8.36 -40.40 11.17
C TRP A 354 -7.65 -39.52 12.19
N VAL A 355 -6.51 -38.98 11.77
CA VAL A 355 -5.72 -38.02 12.54
C VAL A 355 -6.10 -36.63 12.09
N ARG A 356 -6.66 -35.86 13.02
CA ARG A 356 -7.04 -34.46 12.85
C ARG A 356 -5.97 -33.58 13.48
N ILE A 357 -5.58 -32.52 12.78
CA ILE A 357 -4.68 -31.48 13.31
C ILE A 357 -5.35 -30.12 13.12
N ALA A 358 -5.38 -29.33 14.18
CA ALA A 358 -5.93 -27.97 14.21
C ALA A 358 -5.05 -27.07 15.09
N GLY A 359 -5.47 -25.83 15.36
CA GLY A 359 -4.81 -24.97 16.33
C GLY A 359 -5.75 -24.37 17.35
N PHE A 360 -5.25 -24.16 18.57
CA PHE A 360 -6.00 -23.65 19.70
C PHE A 360 -6.61 -22.27 19.37
N GLN A 361 -7.91 -22.08 19.66
CA GLN A 361 -8.64 -20.84 19.35
C GLN A 361 -8.54 -20.36 17.89
N GLY A 362 -8.32 -21.28 16.95
CA GLY A 362 -8.21 -20.98 15.52
C GLY A 362 -6.82 -20.52 15.09
N ASP A 363 -5.77 -20.79 15.89
CA ASP A 363 -4.39 -20.66 15.43
C ASP A 363 -4.15 -21.51 14.18
N GLU A 364 -3.37 -20.98 13.25
CA GLU A 364 -3.06 -21.63 11.98
C GLU A 364 -1.56 -21.62 11.71
N GLY A 365 -1.07 -22.60 10.96
CA GLY A 365 0.33 -22.65 10.62
C GLY A 365 0.71 -23.79 9.69
N ASN A 366 2.00 -23.81 9.37
CA ASN A 366 2.62 -24.90 8.63
C ASN A 366 3.41 -25.77 9.61
N GLY A 367 3.47 -27.06 9.35
CA GLY A 367 4.25 -27.98 10.17
C GLY A 367 4.37 -29.37 9.56
N ALA A 368 4.77 -30.33 10.38
CA ALA A 368 4.71 -31.74 10.05
C ALA A 368 4.23 -32.56 11.24
N VAL A 369 3.53 -33.65 10.97
CA VAL A 369 3.10 -34.63 11.97
C VAL A 369 3.96 -35.88 11.86
N SER A 370 4.52 -36.30 13.00
CA SER A 370 5.25 -37.55 13.15
C SER A 370 4.28 -38.62 13.68
N ILE A 371 4.24 -39.77 13.01
CA ILE A 371 3.46 -40.94 13.44
C ILE A 371 4.41 -42.11 13.61
N THR A 372 4.43 -42.71 14.81
CA THR A 372 5.20 -43.93 15.09
C THR A 372 4.31 -45.00 15.67
N CYS A 373 4.59 -46.28 15.38
CA CYS A 373 3.86 -47.42 15.90
C CYS A 373 4.83 -48.37 16.59
N THR A 374 4.62 -48.63 17.88
CA THR A 374 5.39 -49.61 18.64
C THR A 374 4.52 -50.83 18.88
N ASP A 375 4.89 -51.97 18.28
CA ASP A 375 4.18 -53.23 18.48
C ASP A 375 4.17 -53.61 19.96
N VAL A 376 2.99 -53.90 20.50
CA VAL A 376 2.84 -54.39 21.87
C VAL A 376 2.21 -55.77 21.79
N THR A 377 2.98 -56.81 22.12
CA THR A 377 2.42 -58.14 22.26
C THR A 377 1.56 -58.20 23.52
N TRP A 378 0.24 -58.19 23.35
CA TRP A 378 -0.70 -58.45 24.43
C TRP A 378 -0.53 -59.88 24.93
N TYR A 379 0.08 -60.08 26.10
CA TYR A 379 0.04 -61.38 26.77
C TYR A 379 -1.21 -61.45 27.64
N SER A 380 -2.07 -62.44 27.41
CA SER A 380 -3.09 -62.79 28.40
C SER A 380 -2.36 -63.32 29.63
N GLN A 381 -2.33 -62.57 30.74
CA GLN A 381 -2.10 -63.23 32.02
C GLN A 381 -3.23 -64.25 32.16
N ALA A 382 -2.88 -65.53 32.17
CA ALA A 382 -3.78 -66.57 32.61
C ALA A 382 -4.02 -66.36 34.12
N SER A 383 -4.85 -65.38 34.47
CA SER A 383 -5.57 -65.46 35.73
C SER A 383 -6.49 -66.67 35.57
N GLY A 384 -6.45 -67.60 36.52
CA GLY A 384 -7.28 -68.82 36.49
C GLY A 384 -8.78 -68.54 36.64
N ASN A 385 -9.28 -67.38 36.19
CA ASN A 385 -10.66 -66.97 36.25
C ASN A 385 -11.11 -66.46 34.86
N THR A 386 -11.91 -67.25 34.16
CA THR A 386 -12.34 -67.01 32.78
C THR A 386 -13.45 -65.96 32.64
N SER A 387 -13.63 -65.07 33.62
CA SER A 387 -14.71 -64.07 33.60
C SER A 387 -14.24 -62.62 33.54
N ASP A 388 -12.93 -62.33 33.57
CA ASP A 388 -12.46 -60.95 33.45
C ASP A 388 -10.98 -60.88 32.98
N PRO A 389 -10.70 -60.69 31.68
CA PRO A 389 -9.34 -60.47 31.21
C PRO A 389 -8.92 -59.04 31.58
N ILE A 390 -8.20 -58.91 32.69
CA ILE A 390 -7.50 -57.66 33.01
C ILE A 390 -6.35 -57.52 32.00
N TRP A 391 -6.52 -56.65 31.00
CA TRP A 391 -5.49 -56.30 30.03
C TRP A 391 -4.50 -55.34 30.69
N ALA A 392 -3.27 -55.79 30.92
CA ALA A 392 -2.19 -54.95 31.42
C ALA A 392 -1.08 -54.83 30.36
N LEU A 393 -0.64 -53.61 30.10
CA LEU A 393 0.53 -53.31 29.27
C LEU A 393 1.78 -53.92 29.92
N ALA A 394 2.51 -54.75 29.19
CA ALA A 394 3.86 -55.17 29.56
C ALA A 394 4.84 -54.56 28.54
N PRO A 395 5.90 -53.85 28.98
CA PRO A 395 6.91 -53.36 28.06
C PRO A 395 7.62 -54.54 27.39
N SER A 396 7.83 -54.45 26.08
CA SER A 396 8.58 -55.45 25.32
C SER A 396 9.97 -55.64 25.92
N GLY A 397 10.33 -56.90 26.17
CA GLY A 397 11.57 -57.28 26.83
C GLY A 397 12.85 -56.79 26.12
N THR A 398 13.87 -56.61 26.97
CA THR A 398 15.28 -56.25 26.76
C THR A 398 15.98 -56.77 25.52
#